data_AF-A0A3N5T8D6-F1
#
_entry.id   AF-A0A3N5T8D6-F1
#
_cell.length_a   1.000
_cell.length_b   1.000
_cell.length_c   1.000
_cell.angle_alpha   90.00
_cell.angle_beta   90.00
_cell.angle_gamma   90.00
#
_symmetry.space_group_name_H-M   'P 1'
#
loop_
_entity.id
_entity.type
_entity.pdbx_description
1 polymer ?
#
loop_
_entity_poly.entity_id
_entity_poly.type
_entity_poly.pdbx_seq_one_letter_code
_entity_poly.pdbx_strand_id
1 'polypeptide(L)'
;MSSIYSDYDTMESEESEAEREEKQAKIDFKMVTFSLADRAYGLDIMCVKEISKADRFTMVPNTPFYVEGVYNLRGEIIPIINMRRMFHLEEVERKKGELANILILRIEESIIGVIVDRIENVIGLDSSTIQPRHPLFTDINMKYIHGIVETGDKLYVILDADRIFGDEQGLAEIRQSGQQEHADKETTGGKATEKKEAAVGKKKADNIDQDFLFIKDTLATFAQFYVDETNQAWVEHRLPEWKSMRKAGKENVQLMNPEDALLFLKPFYSACTGRLWDEAQRDGFLSLLSSMKRNSFKVWNPGTGKGSEAFSIAAILRVAYPDARIKVWACDMDLLAISAAPSMSWNKADIPQYMSSSGFMAEATGGGYQFVPALKDLLYFEYHDVRHGSALPDLDIIVARDIISFYDAAEKARLLEYFSDRLSAGGLLVLGDNETVHARGWRRIEGKKIAGYLNEKS
;
A
#
# COMPACT_ATOMS: atom_id res chain seq x y z
N MET A 1 57.02 6.77 63.80
CA MET A 1 56.19 7.82 63.14
C MET A 1 55.70 7.26 61.82
N SER A 2 54.50 7.71 61.40
CA SER A 2 53.83 7.46 60.11
C SER A 2 54.73 7.15 58.90
N SER A 3 54.40 6.14 58.07
CA SER A 3 53.60 6.41 56.85
C SER A 3 53.45 5.20 55.90
N ILE A 4 52.21 4.69 55.81
CA ILE A 4 51.45 4.31 54.59
C ILE A 4 52.21 3.64 53.41
N TYR A 5 51.91 2.35 53.16
CA TYR A 5 51.41 1.76 51.89
C TYR A 5 51.81 0.27 51.74
N SER A 6 50.87 -0.65 52.01
CA SER A 6 50.68 -1.96 51.36
C SER A 6 49.43 -2.63 51.95
N ASP A 7 48.91 -3.62 51.24
CA ASP A 7 47.92 -4.64 51.66
C ASP A 7 46.45 -4.31 51.34
N TYR A 8 46.20 -4.08 50.04
CA TYR A 8 44.95 -4.49 49.40
C TYR A 8 45.10 -5.95 48.94
N ASP A 9 44.93 -6.87 49.88
CA ASP A 9 44.73 -8.30 49.61
C ASP A 9 43.75 -8.85 50.67
N THR A 10 43.07 -9.96 50.38
CA THR A 10 42.00 -10.60 51.18
C THR A 10 40.69 -9.81 51.35
N MET A 11 39.95 -9.64 50.26
CA MET A 11 38.47 -9.79 50.26
C MET A 11 37.99 -10.40 48.94
N GLU A 12 38.39 -11.65 48.68
CA GLU A 12 37.63 -12.53 47.79
C GLU A 12 36.43 -13.15 48.53
N SER A 13 35.37 -13.43 47.78
CA SER A 13 34.26 -14.35 48.07
C SER A 13 33.42 -14.11 49.35
N GLU A 14 32.40 -13.26 49.25
CA GLU A 14 31.01 -13.57 49.64
C GLU A 14 30.02 -12.91 48.65
N GLU A 15 30.20 -13.12 47.33
CA GLU A 15 29.06 -12.99 46.40
C GLU A 15 28.15 -14.20 46.64
N SER A 16 26.86 -13.94 46.86
CA SER A 16 25.91 -14.95 47.30
C SER A 16 25.62 -15.99 46.21
N GLU A 17 25.25 -17.21 46.60
CA GLU A 17 24.81 -18.23 45.64
C GLU A 17 23.56 -17.75 44.86
N ALA A 18 22.74 -16.89 45.45
CA ALA A 18 21.60 -16.23 44.79
C ALA A 18 22.03 -15.29 43.62
N GLU A 19 23.12 -14.53 43.78
CA GLU A 19 23.66 -13.68 42.70
C GLU A 19 24.33 -14.49 41.58
N ARG A 20 24.77 -15.73 41.87
CA ARG A 20 25.28 -16.67 40.87
C ARG A 20 24.19 -17.43 40.11
N GLU A 21 23.02 -17.63 40.72
CA GLU A 21 21.85 -18.21 40.03
C GLU A 21 21.17 -17.19 39.08
N GLU A 22 21.34 -15.89 39.29
CA GLU A 22 20.69 -14.82 38.49
C GLU A 22 21.32 -14.51 37.12
N LYS A 23 22.34 -15.26 36.68
CA LYS A 23 22.95 -15.12 35.33
C LYS A 23 22.77 -16.34 34.42
N GLN A 24 21.79 -17.19 34.70
CA GLN A 24 21.22 -18.04 33.67
C GLN A 24 20.49 -17.14 32.66
N ALA A 25 21.08 -16.90 31.48
CA ALA A 25 20.46 -16.07 30.44
C ALA A 25 19.01 -16.53 30.17
N LYS A 26 18.04 -15.64 30.42
CA LYS A 26 16.62 -15.96 30.41
C LYS A 26 16.13 -16.11 28.97
N ILE A 27 16.32 -17.29 28.39
CA ILE A 27 15.82 -17.61 27.04
C ILE A 27 14.31 -17.80 27.12
N ASP A 28 13.56 -16.71 26.92
CA ASP A 28 12.09 -16.71 26.82
C ASP A 28 11.57 -16.45 25.41
N PHE A 29 12.43 -16.05 24.46
CA PHE A 29 12.14 -15.98 23.04
C PHE A 29 13.05 -16.93 22.24
N LYS A 30 12.52 -17.51 21.17
CA LYS A 30 13.26 -18.37 20.24
C LYS A 30 12.87 -18.05 18.81
N MET A 31 13.84 -17.93 17.93
CA MET A 31 13.61 -17.64 16.51
C MET A 31 14.32 -18.63 15.60
N VAL A 32 13.69 -18.93 14.46
CA VAL A 32 14.35 -19.57 13.32
C VAL A 32 14.99 -18.47 12.49
N THR A 33 16.30 -18.56 12.27
CA THR A 33 17.06 -17.55 11.54
C THR A 33 17.30 -17.95 10.08
N PHE A 34 17.34 -16.95 9.21
CA PHE A 34 17.55 -17.12 7.78
C PHE A 34 18.15 -15.85 7.16
N SER A 35 18.64 -15.95 5.93
CA SER A 35 19.16 -14.80 5.19
C SER A 35 18.29 -14.41 3.99
N LEU A 36 18.17 -13.11 3.74
CA LEU A 36 17.71 -12.52 2.47
C LEU A 36 18.70 -11.43 2.05
N ALA A 37 19.18 -11.46 0.80
CA ALA A 37 20.14 -10.46 0.29
C ALA A 37 21.37 -10.26 1.22
N ASP A 38 21.91 -11.39 1.71
CA ASP A 38 23.04 -11.48 2.65
C ASP A 38 22.84 -10.77 4.01
N ARG A 39 21.61 -10.40 4.36
CA ARG A 39 21.21 -9.89 5.68
C ARG A 39 20.50 -10.96 6.49
N ALA A 40 20.63 -10.90 7.82
CA ALA A 40 20.06 -11.89 8.72
C ALA A 40 18.69 -11.47 9.28
N TYR A 41 17.77 -12.42 9.28
CA TYR A 41 16.38 -12.28 9.72
C TYR A 41 16.03 -13.38 10.72
N GLY A 42 15.01 -13.12 11.52
CA GLY A 42 14.40 -14.10 12.42
C GLY A 42 12.87 -14.08 12.32
N LEU A 43 12.26 -15.25 12.46
CA LEU A 43 10.83 -15.41 12.73
C LEU A 43 10.68 -16.18 14.06
N ASP A 44 9.69 -15.84 14.89
CA ASP A 44 9.38 -16.58 16.11
C ASP A 44 9.20 -18.07 15.78
N ILE A 45 9.88 -18.96 16.52
CA ILE A 45 9.77 -20.41 16.32
C ILE A 45 8.33 -20.89 16.47
N MET A 46 7.49 -20.20 17.25
CA MET A 46 6.09 -20.55 17.49
C MET A 46 5.24 -20.47 16.22
N CYS A 47 5.61 -19.63 15.24
CA CYS A 47 4.94 -19.59 13.94
C CYS A 47 5.53 -20.58 12.92
N VAL A 48 6.67 -21.22 13.17
CA VAL A 48 7.32 -22.13 12.20
C VAL A 48 6.87 -23.59 12.42
N LYS A 49 6.04 -24.11 11.49
CA LYS A 49 5.54 -25.49 11.48
C LYS A 49 6.64 -26.49 11.11
N GLU A 50 7.36 -26.27 10.01
CA GLU A 50 8.51 -27.09 9.59
C GLU A 50 9.41 -26.38 8.56
N ILE A 51 10.60 -26.94 8.32
CA ILE A 51 11.51 -26.51 7.24
C ILE A 51 11.34 -27.48 6.06
N SER A 52 11.21 -26.95 4.85
CA SER A 52 11.03 -27.72 3.62
C SER A 52 11.96 -27.25 2.50
N LYS A 53 12.07 -28.05 1.44
CA LYS A 53 12.78 -27.70 0.20
C LYS A 53 12.01 -28.19 -1.02
N ALA A 54 11.91 -27.37 -2.06
CA ALA A 54 11.26 -27.73 -3.32
C ALA A 54 11.97 -27.07 -4.52
N ASP A 55 11.94 -27.73 -5.69
CA ASP A 55 12.46 -27.17 -6.94
C ASP A 55 11.43 -26.29 -7.66
N ARG A 56 10.18 -26.77 -7.72
CA ARG A 56 9.08 -26.21 -8.52
C ARG A 56 7.83 -25.96 -7.70
N PHE A 57 7.13 -24.91 -8.12
CA PHE A 57 5.83 -24.52 -7.62
C PHE A 57 4.84 -24.54 -8.78
N THR A 58 3.58 -24.80 -8.49
CA THR A 58 2.50 -24.61 -9.47
C THR A 58 2.19 -23.12 -9.47
N MET A 59 2.59 -22.42 -10.52
CA MET A 59 2.21 -21.01 -10.73
C MET A 59 0.68 -20.90 -10.65
N VAL A 60 0.18 -19.81 -10.06
CA VAL A 60 -1.26 -19.52 -10.00
C VAL A 60 -1.50 -18.17 -10.68
N PRO A 61 -2.47 -18.04 -11.61
CA PRO A 61 -2.80 -16.78 -12.27
C PRO A 61 -3.36 -15.75 -11.29
N ASN A 62 -3.18 -14.48 -11.63
CA ASN A 62 -3.70 -13.32 -10.88
C ASN A 62 -3.21 -13.21 -9.41
N THR A 63 -2.19 -13.97 -9.00
CA THR A 63 -1.59 -13.78 -7.67
C THR A 63 -0.72 -12.53 -7.60
N PRO A 64 -0.57 -11.90 -6.43
CA PRO A 64 0.41 -10.85 -6.21
C PRO A 64 1.82 -11.25 -6.65
N PHE A 65 2.62 -10.31 -7.14
CA PHE A 65 3.95 -10.56 -7.72
C PHE A 65 4.95 -11.28 -6.78
N TYR A 66 4.73 -11.19 -5.47
CA TYR A 66 5.51 -11.88 -4.44
C TYR A 66 5.09 -13.34 -4.20
N VAL A 67 3.99 -13.80 -4.77
CA VAL A 67 3.59 -15.21 -4.72
C VAL A 67 4.33 -15.97 -5.83
N GLU A 68 5.04 -17.04 -5.45
CA GLU A 68 5.75 -17.94 -6.37
C GLU A 68 4.80 -19.03 -6.91
N GLY A 69 3.67 -19.27 -6.24
CA GLY A 69 2.64 -20.23 -6.63
C GLY A 69 2.11 -21.02 -5.43
N VAL A 70 1.70 -22.27 -5.67
CA VAL A 70 1.35 -23.25 -4.63
C VAL A 70 2.27 -24.46 -4.61
N TYR A 71 2.34 -25.11 -3.46
CA TYR A 71 3.07 -26.35 -3.21
C TYR A 71 2.19 -27.37 -2.51
N ASN A 72 2.32 -28.64 -2.86
CA ASN A 72 1.63 -29.74 -2.18
C ASN A 72 2.53 -30.29 -1.06
N LEU A 73 2.25 -29.88 0.18
CA LEU A 73 2.93 -30.33 1.38
C LEU A 73 2.15 -31.50 2.01
N ARG A 74 2.54 -32.74 1.66
CA ARG A 74 1.96 -33.99 2.21
C ARG A 74 0.43 -34.11 2.04
N GLY A 75 -0.12 -33.58 0.94
CA GLY A 75 -1.55 -33.56 0.64
C GLY A 75 -2.23 -32.21 0.93
N GLU A 76 -1.57 -31.30 1.64
CA GLU A 76 -2.05 -29.94 1.89
C GLU A 76 -1.52 -28.98 0.81
N ILE A 77 -2.41 -28.32 0.06
CA ILE A 77 -2.03 -27.27 -0.90
C ILE A 77 -1.80 -25.97 -0.11
N ILE A 78 -0.57 -25.47 -0.14
CA ILE A 78 -0.16 -24.26 0.58
C ILE A 78 0.35 -23.18 -0.39
N PRO A 79 0.01 -21.90 -0.18
CA PRO A 79 0.60 -20.79 -0.91
C PRO A 79 2.10 -20.67 -0.60
N ILE A 80 2.90 -20.34 -1.61
CA ILE A 80 4.34 -20.10 -1.49
C ILE A 80 4.66 -18.65 -1.84
N ILE A 81 5.27 -17.93 -0.90
CA ILE A 81 5.64 -16.52 -1.02
C ILE A 81 7.15 -16.38 -1.15
N ASN A 82 7.62 -15.60 -2.11
CA ASN A 82 9.01 -15.25 -2.32
C ASN A 82 9.36 -13.99 -1.48
N MET A 83 10.11 -14.17 -0.39
CA MET A 83 10.38 -13.07 0.55
C MET A 83 11.25 -11.97 -0.05
N ARG A 84 12.15 -12.28 -1.00
CA ARG A 84 12.91 -11.24 -1.72
C ARG A 84 11.98 -10.35 -2.52
N ARG A 85 11.05 -10.93 -3.29
CA ARG A 85 10.02 -10.14 -4.01
C ARG A 85 9.10 -9.38 -3.05
N MET A 86 8.61 -10.01 -1.98
CA MET A 86 7.74 -9.35 -0.98
C MET A 86 8.40 -8.10 -0.36
N PHE A 87 9.71 -8.15 -0.16
CA PHE A 87 10.51 -7.04 0.37
C PHE A 87 11.19 -6.20 -0.72
N HIS A 88 10.83 -6.37 -2.00
CA HIS A 88 11.38 -5.62 -3.14
C HIS A 88 12.92 -5.66 -3.24
N LEU A 89 13.53 -6.74 -2.72
CA LEU A 89 14.96 -7.00 -2.78
C LEU A 89 15.34 -7.60 -4.15
N GLU A 90 16.58 -7.36 -4.59
CA GLU A 90 17.13 -7.92 -5.83
C GLU A 90 16.90 -9.44 -5.91
N GLU A 91 16.37 -9.94 -7.02
CA GLU A 91 16.12 -11.38 -7.18
C GLU A 91 17.36 -12.12 -7.68
N VAL A 92 17.68 -13.27 -7.07
CA VAL A 92 18.71 -14.18 -7.56
C VAL A 92 18.02 -15.30 -8.34
N GLU A 93 18.26 -15.37 -9.66
CA GLU A 93 17.79 -16.48 -10.48
C GLU A 93 18.36 -17.81 -9.95
N ARG A 94 17.48 -18.66 -9.40
CA ARG A 94 17.84 -20.02 -8.95
C ARG A 94 18.36 -20.85 -10.12
N LYS A 95 19.46 -21.57 -9.93
CA LYS A 95 20.02 -22.42 -11.00
C LYS A 95 19.05 -23.57 -11.30
N LYS A 96 19.01 -24.02 -12.55
CA LYS A 96 18.14 -25.12 -12.97
C LYS A 96 18.46 -26.40 -12.17
N GLY A 97 17.55 -26.81 -11.29
CA GLY A 97 17.71 -27.96 -10.38
C GLY A 97 18.09 -27.60 -8.94
N GLU A 98 18.22 -26.31 -8.61
CA GLU A 98 18.44 -25.82 -7.25
C GLU A 98 17.13 -25.80 -6.45
N LEU A 99 17.15 -26.40 -5.25
CA LEU A 99 16.00 -26.41 -4.35
C LEU A 99 15.92 -25.07 -3.60
N ALA A 100 14.76 -24.43 -3.62
CA ALA A 100 14.45 -23.32 -2.72
C ALA A 100 14.45 -23.82 -1.27
N ASN A 101 14.95 -22.99 -0.34
CA ASN A 101 14.78 -23.21 1.09
C ASN A 101 13.46 -22.55 1.52
N ILE A 102 12.58 -23.30 2.18
CA ILE A 102 11.22 -22.86 2.51
C ILE A 102 10.99 -23.02 4.01
N LEU A 103 10.55 -21.94 4.67
CA LEU A 103 9.96 -22.01 6.01
C LEU A 103 8.46 -22.20 5.87
N ILE A 104 7.92 -23.28 6.44
CA ILE A 104 6.47 -23.49 6.51
C ILE A 104 5.97 -22.83 7.78
N LEU A 105 5.18 -21.77 7.63
CA LEU A 105 4.61 -20.99 8.70
C LEU A 105 3.17 -21.45 8.99
N ARG A 106 2.76 -21.36 10.25
CA ARG A 106 1.37 -21.39 10.71
C ARG A 106 1.05 -20.01 11.26
N ILE A 107 0.05 -19.37 10.68
CA ILE A 107 -0.43 -18.03 11.01
C ILE A 107 -1.92 -18.18 11.22
N GLU A 108 -2.37 -18.04 12.47
CA GLU A 108 -3.73 -18.41 12.91
C GLU A 108 -4.13 -19.82 12.41
N GLU A 109 -5.22 -19.96 11.63
CA GLU A 109 -5.65 -21.22 11.01
C GLU A 109 -4.98 -21.51 9.64
N SER A 110 -4.21 -20.57 9.10
CA SER A 110 -3.56 -20.67 7.80
C SER A 110 -2.15 -21.25 7.85
N ILE A 111 -1.76 -21.92 6.77
CA ILE A 111 -0.41 -22.49 6.60
C ILE A 111 0.13 -22.02 5.26
N ILE A 112 1.36 -21.52 5.28
CA ILE A 112 2.02 -20.78 4.19
C ILE A 112 3.46 -21.27 4.09
N GLY A 113 4.04 -21.37 2.90
CA GLY A 113 5.49 -21.48 2.75
C GLY A 113 6.12 -20.15 2.35
N VAL A 114 7.24 -19.79 2.95
CA VAL A 114 8.03 -18.61 2.55
C VAL A 114 9.41 -19.02 2.07
N ILE A 115 9.79 -18.59 0.87
CA ILE A 115 11.10 -18.85 0.26
C ILE A 115 12.10 -17.85 0.81
N VAL A 116 13.24 -18.37 1.26
CA VAL A 116 14.38 -17.62 1.80
C VAL A 116 15.68 -18.12 1.17
N ASP A 117 16.75 -17.32 1.21
CA ASP A 117 18.01 -17.71 0.53
C ASP A 117 18.65 -18.92 1.21
N ARG A 118 18.82 -18.82 2.52
CA ARG A 118 19.45 -19.83 3.39
C ARG A 118 18.76 -19.80 4.74
N ILE A 119 18.43 -20.97 5.27
CA ILE A 119 17.99 -21.11 6.66
C ILE A 119 19.24 -21.46 7.46
N GLU A 120 19.52 -20.71 8.53
CA GLU A 120 20.77 -20.83 9.28
C GLU A 120 20.60 -21.76 10.49
N ASN A 121 19.96 -21.30 11.57
CA ASN A 121 19.87 -22.02 12.83
C ASN A 121 18.65 -21.58 13.67
N VAL A 122 18.50 -22.16 14.86
CA VAL A 122 17.56 -21.68 15.87
C VAL A 122 18.35 -20.93 16.94
N ILE A 123 17.96 -19.69 17.24
CA ILE A 123 18.57 -18.86 18.28
C ILE A 123 17.55 -18.64 19.39
N GLY A 124 17.96 -18.94 20.63
CA GLY A 124 17.24 -18.55 21.84
C GLY A 124 17.86 -17.29 22.43
N LEU A 125 17.01 -16.34 22.85
CA LEU A 125 17.42 -15.06 23.39
C LEU A 125 16.44 -14.58 24.47
N ASP A 126 16.89 -13.62 25.27
CA ASP A 126 16.05 -12.91 26.22
C ASP A 126 15.28 -11.81 25.49
N SER A 127 13.96 -11.87 25.50
CA SER A 127 13.07 -10.92 24.82
C SER A 127 13.32 -9.45 25.22
N SER A 128 13.88 -9.19 26.40
CA SER A 128 14.28 -7.85 26.83
C SER A 128 15.47 -7.26 26.06
N THR A 129 16.24 -8.10 25.36
CA THR A 129 17.33 -7.68 24.46
C THR A 129 16.84 -7.27 23.06
N ILE A 130 15.57 -7.54 22.74
CA ILE A 130 14.96 -7.12 21.48
C ILE A 130 14.77 -5.60 21.52
N GLN A 131 15.55 -4.89 20.71
CA GLN A 131 15.42 -3.45 20.54
C GLN A 131 14.19 -3.12 19.70
N PRO A 132 13.45 -2.04 20.02
CA PRO A 132 12.31 -1.61 19.24
C PRO A 132 12.71 -1.18 17.83
N ARG A 133 11.78 -1.29 16.88
CA ARG A 133 11.92 -0.85 15.48
C ARG A 133 12.59 0.53 15.37
N HIS A 134 13.77 0.58 14.75
CA HIS A 134 14.53 1.82 14.54
C HIS A 134 14.41 2.29 13.07
N PRO A 135 14.35 3.60 12.77
CA PRO A 135 14.26 4.11 11.37
C PRO A 135 15.45 3.81 10.45
N LEU A 136 16.47 3.06 10.89
CA LEU A 136 17.66 2.73 10.08
C LEU A 136 17.47 1.49 9.19
N PHE A 137 16.36 0.76 9.34
CA PHE A 137 16.04 -0.41 8.54
C PHE A 137 15.12 -0.03 7.38
N THR A 138 15.68 0.60 6.36
CA THR A 138 14.95 1.27 5.26
C THR A 138 14.40 0.32 4.18
N ASP A 139 15.01 -0.85 4.01
CA ASP A 139 14.73 -1.72 2.85
C ASP A 139 13.55 -2.67 3.07
N ILE A 140 12.91 -2.63 4.25
CA ILE A 140 11.71 -3.39 4.58
C ILE A 140 10.76 -2.46 5.33
N ASN A 141 9.46 -2.51 5.01
CA ASN A 141 8.47 -1.68 5.67
C ASN A 141 8.47 -1.93 7.19
N MET A 142 8.69 -0.88 7.98
CA MET A 142 8.76 -0.94 9.45
C MET A 142 7.55 -1.58 10.14
N LYS A 143 6.39 -1.68 9.45
CA LYS A 143 5.21 -2.39 9.97
C LYS A 143 5.40 -3.90 10.12
N TYR A 144 6.31 -4.50 9.33
CA TYR A 144 6.64 -5.93 9.32
C TYR A 144 7.71 -6.33 10.35
N ILE A 145 8.35 -5.35 11.00
CA ILE A 145 9.42 -5.59 11.96
C ILE A 145 8.82 -5.68 13.37
N HIS A 146 9.05 -6.80 14.03
CA HIS A 146 8.78 -6.98 15.46
C HIS A 146 9.79 -6.18 16.29
N GLY A 147 11.08 -6.37 15.99
CA GLY A 147 12.21 -5.68 16.61
C GLY A 147 13.53 -6.09 15.98
N ILE A 148 14.64 -5.67 16.58
CA ILE A 148 16.00 -6.01 16.14
C ILE A 148 16.78 -6.54 17.33
N VAL A 149 17.60 -7.56 17.11
CA VAL A 149 18.46 -8.13 18.16
C VAL A 149 19.88 -8.33 17.62
N GLU A 150 20.87 -7.99 18.42
CA GLU A 150 22.27 -8.29 18.16
C GLU A 150 22.67 -9.50 19.01
N THR A 151 23.29 -10.51 18.41
CA THR A 151 23.66 -11.75 19.11
C THR A 151 24.94 -12.32 18.52
N GLY A 152 26.01 -12.31 19.32
CA GLY A 152 27.38 -12.43 18.79
C GLY A 152 27.68 -11.25 17.87
N ASP A 153 28.44 -11.49 16.80
CA ASP A 153 28.79 -10.46 15.80
C ASP A 153 27.74 -10.31 14.67
N LYS A 154 26.48 -10.71 14.92
CA LYS A 154 25.39 -10.66 13.93
C LYS A 154 24.18 -9.88 14.45
N LEU A 155 23.69 -8.98 13.59
CA LEU A 155 22.44 -8.24 13.77
C LEU A 155 21.30 -8.95 13.02
N TYR A 156 20.22 -9.28 13.72
CA TYR A 156 19.03 -9.94 13.17
C TYR A 156 17.83 -9.00 13.21
N VAL A 157 17.14 -8.85 12.07
CA VAL A 157 15.83 -8.20 12.01
C VAL A 157 14.76 -9.25 12.31
N ILE A 158 14.06 -9.12 13.43
CA ILE A 158 12.97 -10.01 13.82
C ILE A 158 11.70 -9.55 13.12
N LEU A 159 11.11 -10.44 12.32
CA LEU A 159 9.90 -10.21 11.55
C LEU A 159 8.67 -10.63 12.36
N ASP A 160 7.59 -9.86 12.20
CA ASP A 160 6.30 -10.12 12.82
C ASP A 160 5.41 -10.89 11.82
N ALA A 161 5.36 -12.21 11.97
CA ALA A 161 4.75 -13.10 10.98
C ALA A 161 3.24 -12.83 10.82
N ASP A 162 2.53 -12.58 11.92
CA ASP A 162 1.10 -12.27 11.92
C ASP A 162 0.82 -10.90 11.27
N ARG A 163 1.68 -9.89 11.43
CA ARG A 163 1.55 -8.62 10.67
C ARG A 163 1.92 -8.72 9.19
N ILE A 164 2.69 -9.72 8.80
CA ILE A 164 3.08 -9.93 7.40
C ILE A 164 2.02 -10.78 6.67
N PHE A 165 1.39 -11.74 7.36
CA PHE A 165 0.59 -12.81 6.74
C PHE A 165 -0.80 -13.05 7.36
N GLY A 166 -1.14 -12.43 8.50
CA GLY A 166 -2.39 -12.65 9.22
C GLY A 166 -3.63 -11.97 8.64
N ASP A 167 -3.53 -11.36 7.46
CA ASP A 167 -4.69 -10.82 6.74
C ASP A 167 -5.29 -11.94 5.87
N GLU A 168 -6.35 -12.58 6.40
CA GLU A 168 -6.80 -13.93 6.06
C GLU A 168 -7.19 -14.15 4.58
N GLN A 169 -7.44 -13.07 3.84
CA GLN A 169 -8.13 -13.12 2.55
C GLN A 169 -7.21 -13.32 1.34
N GLY A 170 -5.98 -12.78 1.37
CA GLY A 170 -5.00 -12.96 0.29
C GLY A 170 -4.51 -14.42 0.11
N LEU A 171 -4.76 -15.28 1.09
CA LEU A 171 -4.33 -16.67 1.12
C LEU A 171 -5.46 -17.66 0.79
N ALA A 172 -6.71 -17.27 1.03
CA ALA A 172 -7.90 -18.08 0.76
C ALA A 172 -8.12 -18.30 -0.75
N GLU A 173 -7.89 -17.27 -1.56
CA GLU A 173 -8.05 -17.32 -3.03
C GLU A 173 -7.03 -18.27 -3.69
N ILE A 174 -5.79 -18.32 -3.15
CA ILE A 174 -4.71 -19.18 -3.64
C ILE A 174 -4.99 -20.66 -3.36
N ARG A 175 -5.74 -20.98 -2.28
CA ARG A 175 -6.13 -22.36 -1.93
C ARG A 175 -7.19 -22.94 -2.87
N GLN A 176 -8.04 -22.11 -3.49
CA GLN A 176 -9.10 -22.57 -4.38
C GLN A 176 -8.63 -22.81 -5.82
N SER A 177 -7.68 -22.01 -6.31
CA SER A 177 -7.16 -22.08 -7.69
C SER A 177 -6.22 -23.27 -7.94
N GLY A 178 -5.47 -23.72 -6.91
CA GLY A 178 -4.50 -24.83 -7.02
C GLY A 178 -5.06 -26.21 -7.43
N GLN A 179 -6.38 -26.36 -7.62
CA GLN A 179 -7.01 -27.60 -8.07
C GLN A 179 -7.22 -27.69 -9.60
N GLN A 180 -6.95 -26.62 -10.38
CA GLN A 180 -7.42 -26.52 -11.77
C GLN A 180 -6.36 -26.50 -12.89
N GLU A 181 -5.06 -26.47 -12.58
CA GLU A 181 -4.01 -26.11 -13.57
C GLU A 181 -3.13 -27.24 -14.12
N HIS A 182 -3.58 -28.50 -14.08
CA HIS A 182 -2.89 -29.59 -14.75
C HIS A 182 -3.21 -29.69 -16.27
N ALA A 183 -3.06 -28.56 -16.99
CA ALA A 183 -3.05 -28.51 -18.45
C ALA A 183 -2.16 -27.37 -18.99
N ASP A 184 -1.07 -27.77 -19.63
CA ASP A 184 -0.29 -27.07 -20.67
C ASP A 184 0.48 -25.77 -20.34
N LYS A 185 1.81 -25.90 -20.45
CA LYS A 185 2.82 -24.82 -20.41
C LYS A 185 3.38 -24.52 -21.81
N GLU A 186 4.14 -23.42 -21.83
CA GLU A 186 5.25 -23.03 -22.72
C GLU A 186 4.86 -22.02 -23.84
N THR A 187 5.66 -21.01 -24.23
CA THR A 187 7.12 -20.76 -24.03
C THR A 187 7.49 -19.26 -24.18
N THR A 188 8.54 -18.77 -23.48
CA THR A 188 9.55 -17.69 -23.83
C THR A 188 9.19 -16.48 -24.74
N GLY A 189 9.63 -15.23 -24.55
CA GLY A 189 10.81 -14.63 -23.86
C GLY A 189 11.90 -14.16 -24.87
N GLY A 190 12.59 -13.01 -24.79
CA GLY A 190 12.63 -11.89 -23.82
C GLY A 190 13.86 -10.94 -24.04
N LYS A 191 14.06 -9.95 -23.15
CA LYS A 191 15.23 -9.01 -22.96
C LYS A 191 15.35 -7.67 -23.74
N ALA A 192 15.72 -6.66 -22.94
CA ALA A 192 16.01 -5.25 -23.19
C ALA A 192 17.46 -4.93 -23.63
N THR A 193 17.78 -3.66 -23.97
CA THR A 193 18.98 -2.94 -23.44
C THR A 193 19.02 -1.41 -23.67
N GLU A 194 19.12 -0.67 -22.55
CA GLU A 194 19.94 0.52 -22.20
C GLU A 194 20.29 1.73 -23.12
N LYS A 195 19.95 2.93 -22.58
CA LYS A 195 20.76 4.15 -22.24
C LYS A 195 21.79 4.76 -23.22
N LYS A 196 21.77 6.11 -23.30
CA LYS A 196 22.88 6.99 -22.83
C LYS A 196 22.53 8.49 -22.72
N GLU A 197 23.20 9.18 -21.79
CA GLU A 197 23.06 10.60 -21.45
C GLU A 197 24.04 11.51 -22.23
N ALA A 198 23.79 12.83 -22.25
CA ALA A 198 24.81 13.86 -22.48
C ALA A 198 24.43 15.20 -21.79
N ALA A 199 25.43 16.01 -21.43
CA ALA A 199 25.38 16.97 -20.33
C ALA A 199 25.07 18.45 -20.67
N VAL A 200 24.34 19.10 -19.75
CA VAL A 200 24.60 20.44 -19.13
C VAL A 200 24.71 21.71 -20.00
N GLY A 201 23.89 22.72 -19.64
CA GLY A 201 24.46 24.04 -19.33
C GLY A 201 23.66 25.30 -19.69
N LYS A 202 23.06 25.95 -18.68
CA LYS A 202 22.90 27.41 -18.48
C LYS A 202 22.53 27.63 -16.99
N LYS A 203 22.63 28.86 -16.45
CA LYS A 203 22.40 29.15 -15.01
C LYS A 203 21.81 30.54 -14.71
N LYS A 204 20.47 30.68 -14.74
CA LYS A 204 19.68 31.30 -13.64
C LYS A 204 18.17 31.19 -13.83
N ALA A 205 17.65 31.41 -15.04
CA ALA A 205 16.28 30.98 -15.38
C ALA A 205 16.21 29.44 -15.34
N ASP A 206 17.29 28.83 -15.84
CA ASP A 206 17.58 27.41 -15.88
C ASP A 206 17.69 26.78 -14.49
N ASN A 207 17.88 27.55 -13.42
CA ASN A 207 17.89 26.96 -12.08
C ASN A 207 16.46 26.68 -11.59
N ILE A 208 15.45 27.42 -12.07
CA ILE A 208 14.05 27.08 -11.82
C ILE A 208 13.65 25.89 -12.70
N ASP A 209 14.05 25.92 -13.98
CA ASP A 209 13.78 24.86 -14.95
C ASP A 209 14.45 23.53 -14.58
N GLN A 210 15.74 23.53 -14.22
CA GLN A 210 16.45 22.33 -13.77
C GLN A 210 15.95 21.81 -12.41
N ASP A 211 15.61 22.69 -11.45
CA ASP A 211 14.99 22.25 -10.21
C ASP A 211 13.60 21.62 -10.49
N PHE A 212 12.84 22.16 -11.44
CA PHE A 212 11.54 21.63 -11.84
C PHE A 212 11.66 20.29 -12.56
N LEU A 213 12.55 20.16 -13.53
CA LEU A 213 12.88 18.91 -14.23
C LEU A 213 13.34 17.83 -13.25
N PHE A 214 14.24 18.17 -12.32
CA PHE A 214 14.69 17.24 -11.29
C PHE A 214 13.54 16.77 -10.39
N ILE A 215 12.67 17.68 -9.96
CA ILE A 215 11.49 17.35 -9.14
C ILE A 215 10.53 16.46 -9.93
N LYS A 216 10.29 16.74 -11.21
CA LYS A 216 9.50 15.90 -12.11
C LYS A 216 10.07 14.48 -12.22
N ASP A 217 11.37 14.35 -12.49
CA ASP A 217 12.01 13.04 -12.68
C ASP A 217 12.07 12.23 -11.37
N THR A 218 12.31 12.90 -10.23
CA THR A 218 12.32 12.24 -8.91
C THR A 218 10.94 11.90 -8.37
N LEU A 219 9.90 12.69 -8.68
CA LEU A 219 8.50 12.33 -8.39
C LEU A 219 8.07 11.07 -9.17
N ALA A 220 8.42 10.98 -10.45
CA ALA A 220 8.17 9.78 -11.25
C ALA A 220 8.97 8.57 -10.72
N THR A 221 10.22 8.77 -10.29
CA THR A 221 11.08 7.69 -9.77
C THR A 221 10.63 7.16 -8.41
N PHE A 222 10.31 8.05 -7.46
CA PHE A 222 10.10 7.67 -6.06
C PHE A 222 8.63 7.51 -5.64
N ALA A 223 7.69 8.13 -6.38
CA ALA A 223 6.26 8.10 -6.06
C ALA A 223 5.39 7.70 -7.26
N GLN A 224 5.98 7.32 -8.40
CA GLN A 224 5.28 7.06 -9.66
C GLN A 224 4.36 8.22 -10.09
N PHE A 225 4.69 9.46 -9.69
CA PHE A 225 3.88 10.64 -9.98
C PHE A 225 4.43 11.36 -11.21
N TYR A 226 3.65 11.40 -12.29
CA TYR A 226 4.07 11.90 -13.59
C TYR A 226 3.61 13.35 -13.80
N VAL A 227 4.59 14.26 -13.94
CA VAL A 227 4.32 15.69 -14.11
C VAL A 227 4.10 16.04 -15.58
N ASP A 228 2.88 16.43 -15.93
CA ASP A 228 2.45 16.86 -17.27
C ASP A 228 1.28 17.86 -17.20
N GLU A 229 0.60 18.10 -18.33
CA GLU A 229 -0.52 19.07 -18.43
C GLU A 229 -1.66 18.84 -17.41
N THR A 230 -1.79 17.65 -16.81
CA THR A 230 -2.79 17.37 -15.77
C THR A 230 -2.49 18.05 -14.43
N ASN A 231 -1.22 18.26 -14.08
CA ASN A 231 -0.83 18.67 -12.73
C ASN A 231 0.37 19.65 -12.69
N GLN A 232 0.99 19.97 -13.84
CA GLN A 232 2.17 20.82 -13.93
C GLN A 232 1.98 22.18 -13.25
N ALA A 233 0.83 22.84 -13.47
CA ALA A 233 0.53 24.14 -12.84
C ALA A 233 0.53 24.06 -11.30
N TRP A 234 0.12 22.93 -10.72
CA TRP A 234 0.20 22.70 -9.28
C TRP A 234 1.65 22.48 -8.82
N VAL A 235 2.43 21.67 -9.56
CA VAL A 235 3.85 21.40 -9.23
C VAL A 235 4.69 22.69 -9.30
N GLU A 236 4.46 23.52 -10.32
CA GLU A 236 5.08 24.85 -10.47
C GLU A 236 4.75 25.77 -9.29
N HIS A 237 3.49 25.77 -8.81
CA HIS A 237 3.06 26.54 -7.65
C HIS A 237 3.61 25.98 -6.32
N ARG A 238 3.74 24.65 -6.20
CA ARG A 238 4.25 23.96 -4.99
C ARG A 238 5.76 24.13 -4.81
N LEU A 239 6.52 24.23 -5.91
CA LEU A 239 7.98 24.21 -5.88
C LEU A 239 8.64 25.33 -5.03
N PRO A 240 8.19 26.61 -5.06
CA PRO A 240 8.74 27.67 -4.20
C PRO A 240 8.45 27.49 -2.71
N GLU A 241 7.29 26.91 -2.37
CA GLU A 241 6.89 26.60 -1.00
C GLU A 241 7.78 25.47 -0.44
N TRP A 242 7.93 24.38 -1.20
CA TRP A 242 8.83 23.27 -0.87
C TRP A 242 10.27 23.75 -0.64
N LYS A 243 10.80 24.54 -1.58
CA LYS A 243 12.13 25.18 -1.47
C LYS A 243 12.29 26.01 -0.20
N SER A 244 11.23 26.69 0.26
CA SER A 244 11.26 27.51 1.47
C SER A 244 11.21 26.65 2.73
N MET A 245 10.36 25.62 2.74
CA MET A 245 10.22 24.65 3.83
C MET A 245 11.56 23.93 4.10
N ARG A 246 12.17 23.33 3.08
CA ARG A 246 13.44 22.60 3.21
C ARG A 246 14.59 23.51 3.66
N LYS A 247 14.68 24.73 3.14
CA LYS A 247 15.67 25.73 3.60
C LYS A 247 15.50 26.11 5.08
N ALA A 248 14.26 26.24 5.56
CA ALA A 248 14.00 26.51 6.97
C ALA A 248 14.42 25.32 7.86
N GLY A 249 14.19 24.08 7.41
CA GLY A 249 14.67 22.87 8.07
C GLY A 249 16.18 22.60 7.95
N LYS A 250 16.91 23.34 7.10
CA LYS A 250 18.30 23.07 6.67
C LYS A 250 18.47 21.73 5.93
N GLU A 251 17.41 21.29 5.25
CA GLU A 251 17.35 20.03 4.49
C GLU A 251 17.68 20.27 3.00
N ASN A 252 17.97 19.19 2.25
CA ASN A 252 18.20 19.29 0.80
C ASN A 252 16.90 19.65 0.07
N VAL A 253 16.95 20.61 -0.85
CA VAL A 253 15.80 21.00 -1.69
C VAL A 253 15.38 19.86 -2.65
N GLN A 254 16.32 19.00 -3.02
CA GLN A 254 16.05 17.81 -3.83
C GLN A 254 15.30 16.73 -3.01
N LEU A 255 14.45 15.95 -3.69
CA LEU A 255 13.88 14.73 -3.12
C LEU A 255 14.97 13.66 -3.10
N MET A 256 15.27 13.12 -1.92
CA MET A 256 16.35 12.14 -1.75
C MET A 256 15.83 10.70 -1.64
N ASN A 257 14.54 10.52 -1.35
CA ASN A 257 13.90 9.25 -1.03
C ASN A 257 12.37 9.32 -1.27
N PRO A 258 11.64 8.19 -1.16
CA PRO A 258 10.18 8.16 -1.22
C PRO A 258 9.48 9.02 -0.17
N GLU A 259 10.03 9.17 1.03
CA GLU A 259 9.45 9.98 2.09
C GLU A 259 9.40 11.47 1.72
N ASP A 260 10.47 12.00 1.10
CA ASP A 260 10.51 13.36 0.57
C ASP A 260 9.46 13.55 -0.54
N ALA A 261 9.30 12.57 -1.42
CA ALA A 261 8.30 12.63 -2.50
C ALA A 261 6.86 12.61 -1.95
N LEU A 262 6.57 11.75 -0.98
CA LEU A 262 5.28 11.73 -0.27
C LEU A 262 5.03 13.04 0.49
N LEU A 263 6.05 13.64 1.10
CA LEU A 263 5.94 14.94 1.77
C LEU A 263 5.75 16.11 0.78
N PHE A 264 6.38 16.04 -0.39
CA PHE A 264 6.17 17.00 -1.48
C PHE A 264 4.70 16.96 -1.95
N LEU A 265 4.17 15.75 -2.18
CA LEU A 265 2.81 15.47 -2.66
C LEU A 265 1.73 15.56 -1.58
N LYS A 266 2.08 15.72 -0.30
CA LYS A 266 1.08 15.80 0.80
C LYS A 266 -0.07 16.82 0.57
N PRO A 267 0.15 18.02 -0.01
CA PRO A 267 -0.93 18.96 -0.35
C PRO A 267 -1.46 18.81 -1.80
N PHE A 268 -1.09 17.75 -2.51
CA PHE A 268 -1.66 17.39 -3.82
C PHE A 268 -3.01 16.71 -3.65
N TYR A 269 -3.12 15.82 -2.65
CA TYR A 269 -4.34 15.08 -2.37
C TYR A 269 -5.50 16.02 -2.06
N SER A 270 -6.65 15.64 -2.60
CA SER A 270 -7.84 16.46 -2.60
C SER A 270 -8.51 16.58 -1.23
N ALA A 271 -9.46 17.51 -1.14
CA ALA A 271 -10.29 17.65 0.05
C ALA A 271 -10.99 16.31 0.41
N CYS A 272 -10.98 16.00 1.70
CA CYS A 272 -11.52 14.77 2.29
C CYS A 272 -10.88 13.44 1.84
N THR A 273 -9.74 13.42 1.13
CA THR A 273 -9.06 12.14 0.79
C THR A 273 -8.78 11.31 2.05
N GLY A 274 -9.14 10.01 2.00
CA GLY A 274 -9.11 9.08 3.12
C GLY A 274 -10.24 9.21 4.17
N ARG A 275 -11.08 10.25 4.10
CA ARG A 275 -12.13 10.57 5.09
C ARG A 275 -13.51 10.65 4.45
N LEU A 276 -14.56 10.65 5.28
CA LEU A 276 -15.92 10.94 4.81
C LEU A 276 -16.00 12.39 4.31
N TRP A 277 -16.70 12.62 3.20
CA TRP A 277 -16.81 13.94 2.59
C TRP A 277 -17.71 14.86 3.43
N ASP A 278 -17.19 16.02 3.82
CA ASP A 278 -17.91 17.04 4.58
C ASP A 278 -19.04 17.72 3.79
N GLU A 279 -19.78 18.63 4.44
CA GLU A 279 -20.87 19.40 3.81
C GLU A 279 -20.41 20.23 2.61
N ALA A 280 -19.19 20.78 2.62
CA ALA A 280 -18.67 21.59 1.53
C ALA A 280 -18.34 20.73 0.31
N GLN A 281 -17.77 19.54 0.54
CA GLN A 281 -17.47 18.55 -0.49
C GLN A 281 -18.76 17.95 -1.07
N ARG A 282 -19.75 17.65 -0.23
CA ARG A 282 -21.11 17.29 -0.67
C ARG A 282 -21.71 18.35 -1.59
N ASP A 283 -21.72 19.61 -1.17
CA ASP A 283 -22.35 20.68 -1.94
C ASP A 283 -21.60 20.96 -3.26
N GLY A 284 -20.28 20.76 -3.27
CA GLY A 284 -19.47 20.73 -4.48
C GLY A 284 -19.92 19.63 -5.44
N PHE A 285 -20.04 18.40 -4.97
CA PHE A 285 -20.42 17.25 -5.79
C PHE A 285 -21.86 17.40 -6.34
N LEU A 286 -22.81 17.77 -5.48
CA LEU A 286 -24.20 18.03 -5.89
C LEU A 286 -24.31 19.16 -6.93
N SER A 287 -23.42 20.17 -6.90
CA SER A 287 -23.42 21.23 -7.92
C SER A 287 -23.09 20.71 -9.32
N LEU A 288 -22.25 19.68 -9.44
CA LEU A 288 -21.93 19.00 -10.71
C LEU A 288 -23.13 18.18 -11.24
N LEU A 289 -23.95 17.62 -10.34
CA LEU A 289 -25.12 16.81 -10.71
C LEU A 289 -26.33 17.65 -11.15
N SER A 290 -26.27 18.98 -11.06
CA SER A 290 -27.40 19.88 -11.34
C SER A 290 -27.99 19.75 -12.75
N SER A 291 -27.17 19.32 -13.73
CA SER A 291 -27.60 19.02 -15.11
C SER A 291 -28.17 17.60 -15.30
N MET A 292 -27.91 16.69 -14.36
CA MET A 292 -28.27 15.26 -14.45
C MET A 292 -29.53 14.95 -13.65
N LYS A 293 -30.69 15.09 -14.29
CA LYS A 293 -31.97 14.59 -13.75
C LYS A 293 -32.19 13.14 -14.18
N ARG A 294 -31.67 12.19 -13.41
CA ARG A 294 -31.83 10.75 -13.63
C ARG A 294 -32.54 10.08 -12.44
N ASN A 295 -33.29 9.01 -12.71
CA ASN A 295 -33.91 8.14 -11.69
C ASN A 295 -33.05 6.93 -11.33
N SER A 296 -31.84 6.84 -11.90
CA SER A 296 -30.83 5.83 -11.63
C SER A 296 -29.46 6.49 -11.71
N PHE A 297 -28.53 6.04 -10.87
CA PHE A 297 -27.12 6.42 -10.90
C PHE A 297 -26.27 5.16 -10.86
N LYS A 298 -25.50 4.93 -11.92
CA LYS A 298 -24.41 3.96 -12.01
C LYS A 298 -23.10 4.72 -11.88
N VAL A 299 -22.41 4.51 -10.77
CA VAL A 299 -21.18 5.23 -10.45
C VAL A 299 -20.02 4.26 -10.36
N TRP A 300 -18.86 4.65 -10.88
CA TRP A 300 -17.61 3.93 -10.64
C TRP A 300 -16.64 4.83 -9.87
N ASN A 301 -16.02 4.31 -8.82
CA ASN A 301 -15.02 4.98 -7.99
C ASN A 301 -13.75 4.13 -7.89
N PRO A 302 -12.86 4.18 -8.91
CA PRO A 302 -11.53 3.60 -8.83
C PRO A 302 -10.62 4.41 -7.89
N GLY A 303 -9.73 3.71 -7.18
CA GLY A 303 -8.85 4.31 -6.17
C GLY A 303 -9.57 4.66 -4.86
N THR A 304 -10.60 3.89 -4.49
CA THR A 304 -11.45 4.21 -3.33
C THR A 304 -10.74 4.05 -1.98
N GLY A 305 -9.57 3.41 -1.95
CA GLY A 305 -8.84 3.01 -0.75
C GLY A 305 -9.72 2.18 0.17
N LYS A 306 -9.89 2.66 1.41
CA LYS A 306 -10.75 2.03 2.43
C LYS A 306 -12.24 2.34 2.29
N GLY A 307 -12.67 2.87 1.14
CA GLY A 307 -14.08 3.08 0.79
C GLY A 307 -14.73 4.35 1.35
N SER A 308 -14.04 5.19 2.13
CA SER A 308 -14.58 6.44 2.69
C SER A 308 -15.21 7.34 1.61
N GLU A 309 -14.61 7.39 0.43
CA GLU A 309 -15.12 8.15 -0.71
C GLU A 309 -16.38 7.51 -1.31
N ALA A 310 -16.36 6.20 -1.58
CA ALA A 310 -17.51 5.49 -2.13
C ALA A 310 -18.74 5.55 -1.20
N PHE A 311 -18.55 5.38 0.13
CA PHE A 311 -19.62 5.59 1.11
C PHE A 311 -20.16 7.02 1.08
N SER A 312 -19.30 8.02 0.91
CA SER A 312 -19.71 9.41 0.79
C SER A 312 -20.56 9.64 -0.45
N ILE A 313 -20.10 9.17 -1.62
CA ILE A 313 -20.85 9.24 -2.88
C ILE A 313 -22.23 8.58 -2.74
N ALA A 314 -22.29 7.37 -2.18
CA ALA A 314 -23.55 6.64 -1.96
C ALA A 314 -24.51 7.39 -1.01
N ALA A 315 -24.00 7.91 0.11
CA ALA A 315 -24.80 8.68 1.07
C ALA A 315 -25.36 9.96 0.45
N ILE A 316 -24.52 10.73 -0.26
CA ILE A 316 -24.91 12.00 -0.90
C ILE A 316 -25.99 11.76 -1.95
N LEU A 317 -25.82 10.75 -2.82
CA LEU A 317 -26.81 10.40 -3.82
C LEU A 317 -28.12 9.91 -3.19
N ARG A 318 -28.07 9.11 -2.12
CA ARG A 318 -29.29 8.62 -1.45
C ARG A 318 -30.05 9.73 -0.72
N VAL A 319 -29.36 10.71 -0.10
CA VAL A 319 -30.03 11.88 0.50
C VAL A 319 -30.65 12.78 -0.57
N ALA A 320 -29.93 13.08 -1.65
CA ALA A 320 -30.40 14.00 -2.68
C ALA A 320 -31.46 13.38 -3.62
N TYR A 321 -31.44 12.05 -3.79
CA TYR A 321 -32.36 11.33 -4.67
C TYR A 321 -32.90 10.06 -3.97
N PRO A 322 -33.82 10.20 -2.99
CA PRO A 322 -34.27 9.08 -2.14
C PRO A 322 -34.81 7.88 -2.91
N ASP A 323 -35.56 8.13 -4.00
CA ASP A 323 -36.21 7.08 -4.81
C ASP A 323 -35.32 6.53 -5.95
N ALA A 324 -34.10 7.05 -6.13
CA ALA A 324 -33.25 6.66 -7.24
C ALA A 324 -32.64 5.25 -7.05
N ARG A 325 -32.45 4.55 -8.17
CA ARG A 325 -31.69 3.29 -8.23
C ARG A 325 -30.19 3.59 -8.31
N ILE A 326 -29.51 3.49 -7.18
CA ILE A 326 -28.08 3.79 -7.04
C ILE A 326 -27.29 2.48 -7.04
N LYS A 327 -26.23 2.40 -7.86
CA LYS A 327 -25.17 1.40 -7.78
C LYS A 327 -23.82 2.09 -7.88
N VAL A 328 -22.93 1.79 -6.94
CA VAL A 328 -21.57 2.31 -6.87
C VAL A 328 -20.60 1.12 -6.93
N TRP A 329 -19.89 0.95 -8.04
CA TRP A 329 -18.73 0.08 -8.10
C TRP A 329 -17.55 0.86 -7.52
N ALA A 330 -16.96 0.38 -6.45
CA ALA A 330 -15.84 0.99 -5.77
C ALA A 330 -14.68 0.00 -5.83
N CYS A 331 -13.52 0.41 -6.32
CA CYS A 331 -12.43 -0.53 -6.53
C CYS A 331 -11.06 0.06 -6.19
N ASP A 332 -10.14 -0.82 -5.84
CA ASP A 332 -8.76 -0.48 -5.53
C ASP A 332 -7.80 -1.60 -5.92
N MET A 333 -6.52 -1.26 -6.05
CA MET A 333 -5.42 -2.20 -6.28
C MET A 333 -4.72 -2.63 -4.99
N ASP A 334 -5.07 -2.03 -3.84
CA ASP A 334 -4.76 -2.55 -2.51
C ASP A 334 -5.90 -3.49 -2.04
N LEU A 335 -5.63 -4.80 -2.10
CA LEU A 335 -6.58 -5.85 -1.68
C LEU A 335 -7.00 -5.70 -0.20
N LEU A 336 -6.09 -5.25 0.66
CA LEU A 336 -6.37 -5.10 2.10
C LEU A 336 -7.24 -3.87 2.37
N ALA A 337 -7.01 -2.79 1.62
CA ALA A 337 -7.84 -1.59 1.71
C ALA A 337 -9.27 -1.84 1.24
N ILE A 338 -9.43 -2.50 0.09
CA ILE A 338 -10.75 -2.74 -0.50
C ILE A 338 -11.58 -3.76 0.28
N SER A 339 -10.94 -4.79 0.84
CA SER A 339 -11.65 -5.86 1.54
C SER A 339 -12.03 -5.51 2.98
N ALA A 340 -11.26 -4.62 3.62
CA ALA A 340 -11.64 -4.02 4.91
C ALA A 340 -12.77 -2.98 4.77
N ALA A 341 -12.95 -2.38 3.59
CA ALA A 341 -13.89 -1.26 3.37
C ALA A 341 -15.35 -1.55 3.82
N PRO A 342 -15.97 -2.71 3.53
CA PRO A 342 -17.34 -3.00 3.98
C PRO A 342 -17.52 -3.04 5.51
N SER A 343 -16.44 -3.28 6.25
CA SER A 343 -16.42 -3.43 7.71
C SER A 343 -15.84 -2.21 8.45
N MET A 344 -15.45 -1.17 7.71
CA MET A 344 -14.88 0.06 8.27
C MET A 344 -15.83 0.72 9.28
N SER A 345 -15.25 1.25 10.36
CA SER A 345 -15.96 1.94 11.46
C SER A 345 -15.33 3.33 11.68
N TRP A 346 -16.17 4.31 12.02
CA TRP A 346 -15.77 5.72 12.19
C TRP A 346 -16.08 6.21 13.61
N ASN A 347 -15.27 7.14 14.12
CA ASN A 347 -15.62 7.85 15.35
C ASN A 347 -16.76 8.82 15.08
N LYS A 348 -17.65 9.03 16.04
CA LYS A 348 -18.79 9.95 15.91
C LYS A 348 -18.41 11.38 15.50
N ALA A 349 -17.24 11.85 15.91
CA ALA A 349 -16.73 13.18 15.57
C ALA A 349 -16.26 13.33 14.10
N ASP A 350 -15.95 12.21 13.43
CA ASP A 350 -15.48 12.18 12.04
C ASP A 350 -16.64 12.02 11.03
N ILE A 351 -17.89 11.94 11.51
CA ILE A 351 -19.09 11.71 10.69
C ILE A 351 -19.76 13.05 10.36
N PRO A 352 -19.92 13.40 9.07
CA PRO A 352 -20.64 14.60 8.65
C PRO A 352 -22.07 14.66 9.18
N GLN A 353 -22.58 15.85 9.46
CA GLN A 353 -23.89 16.03 10.09
C GLN A 353 -25.01 15.46 9.22
N TYR A 354 -24.89 15.60 7.89
CA TYR A 354 -25.89 15.08 6.95
C TYR A 354 -25.93 13.54 6.87
N MET A 355 -24.83 12.86 7.18
CA MET A 355 -24.82 11.39 7.33
C MET A 355 -25.44 11.01 8.68
N SER A 356 -25.02 11.67 9.77
CA SER A 356 -25.57 11.44 11.11
C SER A 356 -27.10 11.62 11.19
N SER A 357 -27.67 12.61 10.48
CA SER A 357 -29.12 12.87 10.47
C SER A 357 -29.92 12.00 9.49
N SER A 358 -29.26 11.21 8.62
CA SER A 358 -29.92 10.41 7.57
C SER A 358 -30.44 9.05 8.04
N GLY A 359 -29.99 8.57 9.20
CA GLY A 359 -30.24 7.21 9.67
C GLY A 359 -29.38 6.14 8.97
N PHE A 360 -28.41 6.52 8.12
CA PHE A 360 -27.55 5.55 7.41
C PHE A 360 -26.44 4.94 8.28
N MET A 361 -26.26 5.38 9.52
CA MET A 361 -25.21 4.87 10.41
C MET A 361 -25.77 4.40 11.75
N ALA A 362 -25.22 3.31 12.25
CA ALA A 362 -25.55 2.72 13.55
C ALA A 362 -24.27 2.47 14.35
N GLU A 363 -24.38 2.50 15.68
CA GLU A 363 -23.27 2.19 16.59
C GLU A 363 -22.97 0.68 16.57
N ALA A 364 -21.71 0.32 16.37
CA ALA A 364 -21.27 -1.07 16.27
C ALA A 364 -20.99 -1.66 17.66
N THR A 365 -21.11 -2.99 17.79
CA THR A 365 -20.96 -3.71 19.08
C THR A 365 -19.56 -3.54 19.71
N GLY A 366 -18.53 -3.30 18.90
CA GLY A 366 -17.16 -3.00 19.35
C GLY A 366 -16.87 -1.50 19.57
N GLY A 367 -17.88 -0.63 19.48
CA GLY A 367 -17.73 0.82 19.47
C GLY A 367 -17.50 1.41 18.07
N GLY A 368 -17.65 2.74 17.97
CA GLY A 368 -17.67 3.44 16.69
C GLY A 368 -18.97 3.23 15.92
N TYR A 369 -19.07 3.84 14.74
CA TYR A 369 -20.27 3.85 13.91
C TYR A 369 -19.96 3.24 12.55
N GLN A 370 -20.85 2.37 12.07
CA GLN A 370 -20.77 1.75 10.76
C GLN A 370 -22.01 2.11 9.93
N PHE A 371 -21.89 2.08 8.60
CA PHE A 371 -23.04 2.20 7.71
C PHE A 371 -23.97 0.99 7.82
N VAL A 372 -25.28 1.25 7.81
CA VAL A 372 -26.32 0.20 7.84
C VAL A 372 -26.43 -0.50 6.48
N PRO A 373 -26.99 -1.73 6.42
CA PRO A 373 -27.17 -2.47 5.15
C PRO A 373 -27.82 -1.65 4.04
N ALA A 374 -28.85 -0.84 4.34
CA ALA A 374 -29.55 -0.02 3.35
C ALA A 374 -28.66 0.99 2.58
N LEU A 375 -27.46 1.33 3.08
CA LEU A 375 -26.46 2.06 2.31
C LEU A 375 -25.36 1.13 1.74
N LYS A 376 -24.93 0.12 2.49
CA LYS A 376 -23.93 -0.87 2.04
C LYS A 376 -24.39 -1.64 0.78
N ASP A 377 -25.67 -1.96 0.66
CA ASP A 377 -26.26 -2.69 -0.48
C ASP A 377 -26.23 -1.88 -1.80
N LEU A 378 -25.85 -0.60 -1.76
CA LEU A 378 -25.64 0.25 -2.94
C LEU A 378 -24.21 0.12 -3.50
N LEU A 379 -23.29 -0.49 -2.74
CA LEU A 379 -21.85 -0.51 -2.99
C LEU A 379 -21.36 -1.91 -3.36
N TYR A 380 -20.48 -1.96 -4.34
CA TYR A 380 -19.83 -3.18 -4.82
C TYR A 380 -18.32 -2.92 -4.71
N PHE A 381 -17.70 -3.45 -3.66
CA PHE A 381 -16.26 -3.31 -3.43
C PHE A 381 -15.52 -4.45 -4.13
N GLU A 382 -14.62 -4.12 -5.07
CA GLU A 382 -13.94 -5.08 -5.93
C GLU A 382 -12.43 -4.78 -6.01
N TYR A 383 -11.58 -5.79 -5.85
CA TYR A 383 -10.15 -5.66 -6.19
C TYR A 383 -10.01 -5.49 -7.71
N HIS A 384 -9.45 -4.35 -8.14
CA HIS A 384 -9.27 -4.07 -9.56
C HIS A 384 -8.20 -3.00 -9.82
N ASP A 385 -7.21 -3.37 -10.63
CA ASP A 385 -6.26 -2.43 -11.24
C ASP A 385 -6.92 -1.77 -12.45
N VAL A 386 -7.14 -0.45 -12.35
CA VAL A 386 -7.85 0.40 -13.31
C VAL A 386 -7.23 0.42 -14.71
N ARG A 387 -5.97 -0.02 -14.87
CA ARG A 387 -5.29 -0.16 -16.17
C ARG A 387 -5.84 -1.31 -17.00
N HIS A 388 -6.55 -2.26 -16.37
CA HIS A 388 -7.16 -3.40 -17.04
C HIS A 388 -8.65 -3.14 -17.31
N GLY A 389 -9.19 -3.76 -18.35
CA GLY A 389 -10.63 -3.69 -18.61
C GLY A 389 -11.44 -4.39 -17.53
N SER A 390 -12.53 -3.75 -17.08
CA SER A 390 -13.55 -4.38 -16.22
C SER A 390 -14.87 -4.53 -16.97
N ALA A 391 -15.69 -5.50 -16.56
CA ALA A 391 -17.01 -5.79 -17.12
C ALA A 391 -18.11 -4.80 -16.63
N LEU A 392 -17.78 -3.51 -16.55
CA LEU A 392 -18.69 -2.47 -16.13
C LEU A 392 -19.75 -2.18 -17.21
N PRO A 393 -21.02 -1.92 -16.81
CA PRO A 393 -22.04 -1.41 -17.72
C PRO A 393 -21.77 0.07 -18.06
N ASP A 394 -22.51 0.63 -19.02
CA ASP A 394 -22.51 2.09 -19.26
C ASP A 394 -22.81 2.85 -17.96
N LEU A 395 -21.96 3.81 -17.64
CA LEU A 395 -21.94 4.58 -16.40
C LEU A 395 -22.57 5.97 -16.58
N ASP A 396 -23.09 6.50 -15.47
CA ASP A 396 -23.54 7.90 -15.36
C ASP A 396 -22.42 8.80 -14.82
N ILE A 397 -21.63 8.28 -13.87
CA ILE A 397 -20.57 9.02 -13.16
C ILE A 397 -19.33 8.14 -13.00
N ILE A 398 -18.14 8.71 -13.19
CA ILE A 398 -16.85 8.18 -12.74
C ILE A 398 -16.27 9.18 -11.74
N VAL A 399 -15.85 8.73 -10.56
CA VAL A 399 -15.12 9.53 -9.56
C VAL A 399 -13.74 8.91 -9.41
N ALA A 400 -12.75 9.52 -10.07
CA ALA A 400 -11.38 9.03 -10.18
C ALA A 400 -10.42 10.11 -9.63
N ARG A 401 -10.54 10.41 -8.34
CA ARG A 401 -9.83 11.51 -7.68
C ARG A 401 -8.45 11.07 -7.21
N ASP A 402 -7.45 11.91 -7.43
CA ASP A 402 -6.07 11.70 -6.97
C ASP A 402 -5.40 10.44 -7.56
N ILE A 403 -5.86 9.91 -8.71
CA ILE A 403 -5.28 8.71 -9.33
C ILE A 403 -4.62 8.93 -10.68
N ILE A 404 -5.12 9.85 -11.53
CA ILE A 404 -4.67 9.88 -12.93
C ILE A 404 -3.23 10.39 -13.04
N SER A 405 -2.77 11.20 -12.08
CA SER A 405 -1.39 11.68 -11.99
C SER A 405 -0.34 10.62 -11.68
N PHE A 406 -0.75 9.40 -11.30
CA PHE A 406 0.14 8.28 -10.97
C PHE A 406 0.37 7.30 -12.14
N TYR A 407 -0.13 7.65 -13.33
CA TYR A 407 0.07 6.88 -14.57
C TYR A 407 0.89 7.67 -15.59
N ASP A 408 1.67 6.96 -16.40
CA ASP A 408 2.44 7.59 -17.47
C ASP A 408 1.53 8.18 -18.55
N ALA A 409 2.06 9.00 -19.45
CA ALA A 409 1.26 9.69 -20.47
C ALA A 409 0.48 8.71 -21.40
N ALA A 410 1.00 7.51 -21.65
CA ALA A 410 0.36 6.52 -22.52
C ALA A 410 -0.68 5.67 -21.76
N GLU A 411 -0.44 5.35 -20.49
CA GLU A 411 -1.43 4.76 -19.58
C GLU A 411 -2.59 5.73 -19.31
N LYS A 412 -2.29 6.98 -18.94
CA LYS A 412 -3.26 8.06 -18.69
C LYS A 412 -4.14 8.32 -19.90
N ALA A 413 -3.58 8.39 -21.11
CA ALA A 413 -4.36 8.57 -22.33
C ALA A 413 -5.36 7.41 -22.56
N ARG A 414 -4.90 6.16 -22.42
CA ARG A 414 -5.75 4.95 -22.50
C ARG A 414 -6.82 4.94 -21.42
N LEU A 415 -6.50 5.37 -20.21
CA LEU A 415 -7.42 5.44 -19.08
C LEU A 415 -8.53 6.49 -19.31
N LEU A 416 -8.18 7.67 -19.80
CA LEU A 416 -9.15 8.72 -20.14
C LEU A 416 -10.03 8.34 -21.34
N GLU A 417 -9.48 7.63 -22.33
CA GLU A 417 -10.26 7.03 -23.42
C GLU A 417 -11.25 5.98 -22.88
N TYR A 418 -10.78 5.06 -22.02
CA TYR A 418 -11.62 4.06 -21.37
C TYR A 418 -12.71 4.68 -20.47
N PHE A 419 -12.42 5.78 -19.76
CA PHE A 419 -13.40 6.54 -18.99
C PHE A 419 -14.46 7.19 -19.89
N SER A 420 -14.07 7.77 -21.02
CA SER A 420 -15.02 8.30 -22.00
C SER A 420 -15.89 7.16 -22.55
N ASP A 421 -15.28 6.02 -22.91
CA ASP A 421 -15.96 4.85 -23.44
C ASP A 421 -16.96 4.23 -22.47
N ARG A 422 -16.65 4.16 -21.17
CA ARG A 422 -17.58 3.68 -20.14
C ARG A 422 -18.65 4.68 -19.75
N LEU A 423 -18.42 5.99 -19.87
CA LEU A 423 -19.47 6.98 -19.62
C LEU A 423 -20.49 7.04 -20.76
N SER A 424 -21.76 7.10 -20.38
CA SER A 424 -22.85 7.47 -21.28
C SER A 424 -22.70 8.92 -21.78
N ALA A 425 -23.39 9.28 -22.86
CA ALA A 425 -23.36 10.65 -23.39
C ALA A 425 -23.85 11.66 -22.33
N GLY A 426 -23.07 12.72 -22.09
CA GLY A 426 -23.31 13.68 -21.01
C GLY A 426 -23.08 13.12 -19.60
N GLY A 427 -22.44 11.96 -19.46
CA GLY A 427 -21.96 11.43 -18.19
C GLY A 427 -20.82 12.27 -17.59
N LEU A 428 -20.60 12.14 -16.28
CA LEU A 428 -19.69 12.98 -15.51
C LEU A 428 -18.43 12.23 -15.07
N LEU A 429 -17.26 12.75 -15.39
CA LEU A 429 -16.00 12.40 -14.74
C LEU A 429 -15.67 13.44 -13.67
N VAL A 430 -15.31 12.99 -12.47
CA VAL A 430 -14.81 13.82 -11.35
C VAL A 430 -13.37 13.39 -11.06
N LEU A 431 -12.46 14.36 -10.99
CA LEU A 431 -11.02 14.15 -10.77
C LEU A 431 -10.54 14.88 -9.51
N GLY A 432 -9.27 14.68 -9.15
CA GLY A 432 -8.65 15.38 -8.03
C GLY A 432 -8.70 16.90 -8.20
N ASP A 433 -8.70 17.60 -7.06
CA ASP A 433 -8.77 19.06 -6.98
C ASP A 433 -7.60 19.73 -7.74
N ASN A 434 -6.49 19.00 -7.89
CA ASN A 434 -5.25 19.39 -8.57
C ASN A 434 -5.01 18.63 -9.90
N GLU A 435 -6.07 18.04 -10.49
CA GLU A 435 -6.00 17.25 -11.73
C GLU A 435 -6.87 17.85 -12.86
N THR A 436 -6.25 18.14 -13.99
CA THR A 436 -6.90 18.66 -15.20
C THR A 436 -6.85 17.72 -16.39
N VAL A 437 -7.92 17.75 -17.20
CA VAL A 437 -8.00 17.06 -18.50
C VAL A 437 -8.17 18.10 -19.60
N HIS A 438 -7.27 18.04 -20.58
CA HIS A 438 -7.27 18.86 -21.79
C HIS A 438 -7.57 18.05 -23.06
N ALA A 439 -7.80 16.74 -22.91
CA ALA A 439 -8.14 15.83 -24.01
C ALA A 439 -9.48 16.20 -24.69
N ARG A 440 -9.56 15.97 -26.00
CA ARG A 440 -10.78 16.18 -26.78
C ARG A 440 -11.92 15.28 -26.28
N GLY A 441 -13.16 15.76 -26.38
CA GLY A 441 -14.34 15.04 -25.89
C GLY A 441 -14.68 15.30 -24.42
N TRP A 442 -13.89 16.09 -23.69
CA TRP A 442 -14.18 16.49 -22.31
C TRP A 442 -14.45 17.99 -22.20
N ARG A 443 -15.63 18.37 -21.70
CA ARG A 443 -15.90 19.75 -21.30
C ARG A 443 -15.88 19.88 -19.79
N ARG A 444 -14.87 20.60 -19.27
CA ARG A 444 -14.80 21.00 -17.86
C ARG A 444 -16.05 21.80 -17.46
N ILE A 445 -16.63 21.45 -16.32
CA ILE A 445 -17.66 22.20 -15.63
C ILE A 445 -17.15 22.59 -14.25
N GLU A 446 -17.40 23.84 -13.86
CA GLU A 446 -16.95 24.35 -12.56
C GLU A 446 -17.99 24.04 -11.49
N GLY A 447 -17.72 23.01 -10.69
CA GLY A 447 -18.41 22.82 -9.41
C GLY A 447 -17.85 23.77 -8.35
N LYS A 448 -18.59 23.96 -7.27
CA LYS A 448 -18.06 24.67 -6.09
C LYS A 448 -16.98 23.79 -5.43
N LYS A 449 -15.70 24.13 -5.64
CA LYS A 449 -14.50 23.45 -5.09
C LYS A 449 -14.17 22.06 -5.67
N ILE A 450 -14.98 21.48 -6.55
CA ILE A 450 -14.68 20.20 -7.22
C ILE A 450 -14.67 20.41 -8.74
N ALA A 451 -13.66 19.87 -9.42
CA ALA A 451 -13.60 19.84 -10.87
C ALA A 451 -14.40 18.66 -11.43
N GLY A 452 -15.34 18.93 -12.35
CA GLY A 452 -16.05 17.92 -13.11
C GLY A 452 -15.82 18.09 -14.61
N TYR A 453 -15.96 17.01 -15.37
CA TYR A 453 -15.78 16.98 -16.81
C TYR A 453 -16.94 16.18 -17.41
N LEU A 454 -17.71 16.82 -18.31
CA LEU A 454 -18.79 16.13 -19.01
C LEU A 454 -18.24 15.46 -20.27
N ASN A 455 -18.67 14.21 -20.48
CA ASN A 455 -18.32 13.40 -21.63
C ASN A 455 -19.13 13.83 -22.86
N GLU A 456 -18.46 14.49 -23.81
CA GLU A 456 -19.00 15.02 -25.07
C GLU A 456 -18.71 14.07 -26.24
N LYS A 457 -18.88 12.77 -26.03
CA LYS A 457 -18.89 11.74 -27.09
C LYS A 457 -19.71 12.22 -28.29
N SER A 458 -19.05 12.26 -29.45
CA SER A 458 -19.60 12.60 -30.77
C SER A 458 -20.48 11.49 -31.34
#